data_AF-A0AA96UAA8-F1
#
_entry.id   AF-A0AA96UAA8-F1
#
_cell.length_a   1.000
_cell.length_b   1.000
_cell.length_c   1.000
_cell.angle_alpha   90.00
_cell.angle_beta   90.00
_cell.angle_gamma   90.00
#
_symmetry.space_group_name_H-M   'P 1'
#
loop_
_entity.id
_entity.type
_entity.pdbx_description
1 polymer ?
#
loop_
_entity_poly.entity_id
_entity_poly.type
_entity_poly.pdbx_seq_one_letter_code
_entity_poly.pdbx_strand_id
1 'polypeptide(L)'
;MKRTLSAAVTAAGLLVGALFGLAPAAHADTAPNGYPYCANGSASDPDGDGWGWENSASCVVRGSKADPAAGTSGTASNGYPYCVNGSATDPDGDGWGWENNKSCVVRGSKADPGAGSSGGGGGGSSSTACPSGMSCGSYSVGGLGGRKGQVRAAGATSLDLAVAMLETDHMDTAYPYGDNKSGDAANFGIFKQNWMMLRAGCAQFAGQSESQYNNGAALNSNLAQDVNCLHQSQNHYGLNTWFAGHRNGSSGLANPNTADIANYRAAVYWIKAQLDADSANLGNDTRFWVQVPAI
;
A
#
# COMPACT_ATOMS: atom_id res chain seq x y z
N MET A 1 61.44 -0.67 -61.11
CA MET A 1 62.51 -1.70 -61.13
C MET A 1 62.41 -2.54 -59.87
N LYS A 2 62.55 -3.86 -60.04
CA LYS A 2 62.42 -4.93 -59.03
C LYS A 2 63.46 -4.80 -57.90
N ARG A 3 63.12 -5.32 -56.71
CA ARG A 3 63.94 -6.05 -55.69
C ARG A 3 63.52 -5.67 -54.27
N THR A 4 63.42 -6.53 -53.23
CA THR A 4 63.29 -7.98 -53.02
C THR A 4 63.04 -8.13 -51.50
N LEU A 5 62.13 -9.03 -51.11
CA LEU A 5 62.06 -9.87 -49.89
C LEU A 5 62.90 -9.52 -48.64
N SER A 6 62.24 -9.55 -47.47
CA SER A 6 62.48 -10.61 -46.47
C SER A 6 61.35 -10.70 -45.45
N ALA A 7 60.90 -11.93 -45.24
CA ALA A 7 59.93 -12.32 -44.23
C ALA A 7 60.63 -12.51 -42.87
N ALA A 8 59.95 -12.11 -41.79
CA ALA A 8 60.20 -12.64 -40.47
C ALA A 8 58.84 -12.97 -39.84
N VAL A 9 58.63 -14.26 -39.62
CA VAL A 9 57.50 -14.84 -38.89
C VAL A 9 57.85 -14.76 -37.40
N THR A 10 56.96 -14.18 -36.60
CA THR A 10 56.83 -14.53 -35.18
C THR A 10 55.37 -14.41 -34.78
N ALA A 11 54.80 -15.57 -34.46
CA ALA A 11 53.49 -15.72 -33.85
C ALA A 11 53.55 -15.38 -32.36
N ALA A 12 52.42 -14.94 -31.83
CA ALA A 12 51.85 -15.22 -30.50
C ALA A 12 51.28 -13.95 -29.84
N GLY A 13 50.04 -14.06 -29.35
CA GLY A 13 49.50 -13.14 -28.36
C GLY A 13 48.07 -12.69 -28.65
N LEU A 14 47.10 -13.46 -28.14
CA LEU A 14 45.75 -12.99 -27.87
C LEU A 14 45.79 -11.67 -27.08
N LEU A 15 44.84 -10.77 -27.35
CA LEU A 15 43.85 -10.32 -26.35
C LEU A 15 42.86 -9.35 -26.98
N VAL A 16 41.63 -9.83 -27.12
CA VAL A 16 40.44 -9.02 -27.34
C VAL A 16 40.19 -8.24 -26.05
N GLY A 17 40.47 -6.94 -26.08
CA GLY A 17 40.13 -6.00 -25.00
C GLY A 17 39.05 -5.05 -25.48
N ALA A 18 37.79 -5.49 -25.45
CA ALA A 18 36.65 -4.63 -25.64
C ALA A 18 36.59 -3.63 -24.47
N LEU A 19 36.82 -2.35 -24.73
CA LEU A 19 36.48 -1.26 -23.83
C LEU A 19 34.96 -1.15 -23.73
N PHE A 20 34.36 -1.96 -22.86
CA PHE A 20 33.07 -1.64 -22.28
C PHE A 20 33.30 -0.68 -21.13
N GLY A 21 32.81 0.55 -21.29
CA GLY A 21 32.73 1.51 -20.22
C GLY A 21 32.03 0.88 -19.02
N LEU A 22 32.72 0.85 -17.89
CA LEU A 22 32.19 0.48 -16.59
C LEU A 22 31.06 1.45 -16.25
N ALA A 23 29.82 1.01 -16.47
CA ALA A 23 28.70 1.49 -15.68
C ALA A 23 29.00 1.16 -14.21
N PRO A 24 28.68 2.05 -13.25
CA PRO A 24 28.81 1.73 -11.84
C PRO A 24 28.01 0.46 -11.56
N ALA A 25 28.65 -0.52 -10.90
CA ALA A 25 27.98 -1.72 -10.43
C ALA A 25 26.72 -1.30 -9.68
N ALA A 26 25.56 -1.75 -10.20
CA ALA A 26 24.30 -1.64 -9.50
C ALA A 26 24.54 -2.13 -8.06
N HIS A 27 24.18 -1.29 -7.08
CA HIS A 27 24.23 -1.68 -5.68
C HIS A 27 23.53 -3.03 -5.56
N ALA A 28 24.28 -4.06 -5.16
CA ALA A 28 23.69 -5.35 -4.86
C ALA A 28 22.79 -5.16 -3.64
N ASP A 29 21.48 -5.16 -3.88
CA ASP A 29 20.46 -5.19 -2.84
C ASP A 29 20.87 -6.23 -1.79
N THR A 30 20.82 -5.84 -0.51
CA THR A 30 21.19 -6.71 0.61
C THR A 30 19.94 -7.39 1.16
N ALA A 31 20.01 -8.70 1.38
CA ALA A 31 18.94 -9.48 1.98
C ALA A 31 18.72 -9.08 3.46
N PRO A 32 17.51 -9.31 4.03
CA PRO A 32 17.19 -8.96 5.42
C PRO A 32 18.09 -9.60 6.49
N ASN A 33 18.78 -10.69 6.16
CA ASN A 33 19.78 -11.32 7.03
C ASN A 33 21.17 -10.66 6.95
N GLY A 34 21.31 -9.55 6.21
CA GLY A 34 22.53 -8.74 6.13
C GLY A 34 23.53 -9.15 5.06
N TYR A 35 23.21 -10.12 4.20
CA TYR A 35 24.09 -10.58 3.11
C TYR A 35 23.64 -10.08 1.75
N PRO A 36 24.54 -9.77 0.80
CA PRO A 36 24.15 -9.33 -0.54
C PRO A 36 23.36 -10.41 -1.28
N TYR A 37 22.43 -10.04 -2.16
CA TYR A 37 21.84 -11.02 -3.08
C TYR A 37 22.86 -11.44 -4.17
N CYS A 38 22.80 -12.70 -4.58
CA CYS A 38 23.65 -13.21 -5.67
C CYS A 38 23.27 -12.55 -7.00
N ALA A 39 24.24 -11.95 -7.68
CA ALA A 39 24.03 -11.29 -8.96
C ALA A 39 23.68 -12.29 -10.07
N ASN A 40 24.23 -13.51 -10.02
CA ASN A 40 23.91 -14.59 -10.96
C ASN A 40 22.81 -15.54 -10.46
N GLY A 41 22.08 -15.17 -9.39
CA GLY A 41 20.97 -15.96 -8.86
C GLY A 41 21.38 -17.38 -8.47
N SER A 42 20.55 -18.38 -8.82
CA SER A 42 20.79 -19.79 -8.47
C SER A 42 21.98 -20.43 -9.19
N ALA A 43 22.55 -19.78 -10.22
CA ALA A 43 23.77 -20.27 -10.86
C ALA A 43 24.99 -20.23 -9.91
N SER A 44 24.90 -19.42 -8.85
CA SER A 44 25.93 -19.27 -7.82
C SER A 44 25.71 -20.19 -6.62
N ASP A 45 24.65 -20.99 -6.61
CA ASP A 45 24.23 -21.95 -5.57
C ASP A 45 24.10 -23.37 -6.18
N PRO A 46 25.23 -24.04 -6.51
CA PRO A 46 25.20 -25.35 -7.17
C PRO A 46 24.63 -26.48 -6.29
N ASP A 47 24.63 -26.31 -4.97
CA ASP A 47 24.15 -27.28 -4.00
C ASP A 47 22.71 -27.02 -3.52
N GLY A 48 22.08 -25.94 -3.99
CA GLY A 48 20.65 -25.65 -3.81
C GLY A 48 20.30 -25.33 -2.37
N ASP A 49 21.24 -24.77 -1.62
CA ASP A 49 21.05 -24.40 -0.22
C ASP A 49 20.57 -22.98 0.02
N GLY A 50 20.42 -22.22 -1.06
CA GLY A 50 20.00 -20.84 -1.06
C GLY A 50 21.13 -19.84 -0.82
N TRP A 51 22.36 -20.31 -0.57
CA TRP A 51 23.54 -19.47 -0.51
C TRP A 51 24.39 -19.66 -1.75
N GLY A 52 24.97 -18.56 -2.23
CA GLY A 52 25.96 -18.59 -3.29
C GLY A 52 27.26 -17.90 -2.92
N TRP A 53 28.25 -18.01 -3.80
CA TRP A 53 29.56 -17.40 -3.63
C TRP A 53 29.96 -16.56 -4.85
N GLU A 54 30.05 -15.24 -4.67
CA GLU A 54 30.41 -14.29 -5.71
C GLU A 54 31.32 -13.19 -5.14
N ASN A 55 32.23 -12.67 -5.95
CA ASN A 55 33.09 -11.53 -5.56
C ASN A 55 33.83 -11.74 -4.22
N SER A 56 34.24 -12.97 -3.92
CA SER A 56 34.90 -13.36 -2.66
C SER A 56 34.04 -13.18 -1.40
N ALA A 57 32.71 -13.19 -1.53
CA ALA A 57 31.78 -13.12 -0.42
C ALA A 57 30.59 -14.07 -0.61
N SER A 58 29.97 -14.46 0.51
CA SER A 58 28.70 -15.17 0.50
C SER A 58 27.57 -14.23 0.07
N CYS A 59 26.67 -14.76 -0.75
CA CYS A 59 25.47 -14.06 -1.20
C CYS A 59 24.24 -14.95 -1.00
N VAL A 60 23.06 -14.34 -0.90
CA VAL A 60 21.78 -15.04 -0.77
C VAL A 60 21.14 -15.17 -2.15
N VAL A 61 20.66 -16.36 -2.50
CA VAL A 61 19.83 -16.55 -3.69
C VAL A 61 18.41 -16.08 -3.37
N ARG A 62 17.92 -15.10 -4.14
CA ARG A 62 16.62 -14.45 -3.89
C ARG A 62 15.46 -15.46 -4.02
N GLY A 63 14.54 -15.47 -3.06
CA GLY A 63 13.42 -16.42 -3.00
C GLY A 63 13.77 -17.85 -2.57
N SER A 64 15.03 -18.12 -2.20
CA SER A 64 15.48 -19.42 -1.72
C SER A 64 15.17 -19.64 -0.23
N LYS A 65 15.48 -20.83 0.28
CA LYS A 65 15.35 -21.15 1.72
C LYS A 65 16.25 -20.28 2.63
N ALA A 66 17.32 -19.72 2.08
CA ALA A 66 18.24 -18.83 2.80
C ALA A 66 17.78 -17.37 2.79
N ASP A 67 16.84 -17.01 1.92
CA ASP A 67 16.25 -15.67 1.85
C ASP A 67 15.14 -15.56 2.92
N PRO A 68 15.33 -14.77 3.99
CA PRO A 68 14.30 -14.60 5.02
C PRO A 68 13.03 -13.94 4.47
N ALA A 69 13.11 -13.24 3.33
CA ALA A 69 11.97 -12.68 2.64
C ALA A 69 11.22 -13.72 1.78
N ALA A 70 11.77 -14.92 1.56
CA ALA A 70 11.12 -15.97 0.77
C ALA A 70 9.89 -16.58 1.44
N GLY A 71 9.67 -16.31 2.74
CA GLY A 71 8.52 -16.81 3.50
C GLY A 71 7.16 -16.20 3.16
N THR A 72 7.09 -15.15 2.33
CA THR A 72 5.82 -14.56 1.89
C THR A 72 5.54 -14.90 0.43
N SER A 73 4.63 -15.87 0.26
CA SER A 73 3.92 -16.23 -0.97
C SER A 73 3.71 -15.06 -1.92
N GLY A 74 4.45 -15.03 -3.04
CA GLY A 74 4.09 -14.43 -4.34
C GLY A 74 3.66 -12.97 -4.43
N THR A 75 3.49 -12.28 -3.31
CA THR A 75 2.72 -11.03 -3.18
C THR A 75 3.38 -10.16 -2.12
N ALA A 76 3.63 -8.91 -2.46
CA ALA A 76 4.14 -7.88 -1.58
C ALA A 76 3.11 -7.49 -0.52
N SER A 77 3.57 -6.88 0.57
CA SER A 77 2.73 -6.44 1.69
C SER A 77 1.65 -5.42 1.30
N ASN A 78 1.80 -4.77 0.13
CA ASN A 78 0.79 -3.88 -0.46
C ASN A 78 -0.28 -4.64 -1.29
N GLY A 79 -0.25 -5.98 -1.31
CA GLY A 79 -1.25 -6.84 -1.96
C GLY A 79 -1.00 -7.12 -3.45
N TYR A 80 0.07 -6.60 -4.04
CA TYR A 80 0.43 -6.84 -5.43
C TYR A 80 1.45 -7.97 -5.59
N PRO A 81 1.40 -8.77 -6.68
CA PRO A 81 2.37 -9.83 -6.89
C PRO A 81 3.79 -9.26 -7.04
N TYR A 82 4.81 -10.00 -6.65
CA TYR A 82 6.19 -9.60 -7.00
C TYR A 82 6.48 -9.83 -8.48
N CYS A 83 7.28 -8.95 -9.09
CA CYS A 83 7.72 -9.11 -10.48
C CYS A 83 8.62 -10.32 -10.62
N VAL A 84 8.31 -11.20 -11.57
CA VAL A 84 9.04 -12.44 -11.83
C VAL A 84 10.38 -12.12 -12.51
N ASN A 85 10.44 -11.11 -13.38
CA ASN A 85 11.68 -10.67 -14.03
C ASN A 85 12.38 -9.51 -13.28
N GLY A 86 12.01 -9.25 -12.03
CA GLY A 86 12.64 -8.21 -11.21
C GLY A 86 12.53 -6.81 -11.82
N SER A 87 13.59 -6.01 -11.75
CA SER A 87 13.63 -4.64 -12.27
C SER A 87 13.71 -4.55 -13.80
N ALA A 88 13.85 -5.66 -14.52
CA ALA A 88 13.89 -5.66 -15.98
C ALA A 88 12.55 -5.23 -16.61
N THR A 89 11.45 -5.30 -15.85
CA THR A 89 10.11 -4.89 -16.26
C THR A 89 9.66 -3.57 -15.64
N ASP A 90 10.59 -2.86 -14.99
CA ASP A 90 10.48 -1.51 -14.40
C ASP A 90 11.50 -0.55 -15.05
N PRO A 91 11.29 -0.14 -16.32
CA PRO A 91 12.26 0.66 -17.07
C PRO A 91 12.45 2.09 -16.54
N ASP A 92 11.47 2.60 -15.80
CA ASP A 92 11.45 3.93 -15.20
C ASP A 92 11.95 3.94 -13.75
N GLY A 93 12.27 2.76 -13.19
CA GLY A 93 12.87 2.60 -11.86
C GLY A 93 11.93 3.05 -10.75
N ASP A 94 10.63 2.95 -10.99
CA ASP A 94 9.62 3.40 -10.07
C ASP A 94 9.19 2.34 -9.03
N GLY A 95 9.80 1.17 -9.11
CA GLY A 95 9.54 0.02 -8.27
C GLY A 95 8.35 -0.81 -8.72
N TRP A 96 7.64 -0.41 -9.77
CA TRP A 96 6.54 -1.16 -10.35
C TRP A 96 6.93 -1.74 -11.70
N GLY A 97 6.60 -3.01 -11.91
CA GLY A 97 6.71 -3.66 -13.20
C GLY A 97 5.35 -4.05 -13.77
N TRP A 98 5.36 -4.39 -15.07
CA TRP A 98 4.18 -4.91 -15.77
C TRP A 98 4.45 -6.28 -16.40
N GLU A 99 3.77 -7.31 -15.91
CA GLU A 99 3.95 -8.69 -16.36
C GLU A 99 2.62 -9.44 -16.37
N ASN A 100 2.42 -10.35 -17.33
CA ASN A 100 1.22 -11.20 -17.37
C ASN A 100 -0.10 -10.42 -17.25
N ASN A 101 -0.20 -9.25 -17.90
CA ASN A 101 -1.35 -8.33 -17.86
C ASN A 101 -1.73 -7.80 -16.47
N LYS A 102 -0.77 -7.67 -15.56
CA LYS A 102 -0.98 -7.09 -14.24
C LYS A 102 0.25 -6.33 -13.76
N SER A 103 0.03 -5.36 -12.88
CA SER A 103 1.09 -4.69 -12.14
C SER A 103 1.72 -5.65 -11.14
N CYS A 104 3.04 -5.55 -10.99
CA CYS A 104 3.82 -6.28 -10.01
C CYS A 104 4.79 -5.34 -9.29
N VAL A 105 5.20 -5.72 -8.08
CA VAL A 105 6.15 -4.96 -7.27
C VAL A 105 7.55 -5.51 -7.49
N VAL A 106 8.51 -4.64 -7.78
CA VAL A 106 9.92 -5.00 -7.80
C VAL A 106 10.39 -5.15 -6.35
N ARG A 107 10.78 -6.37 -5.97
CA ARG A 107 11.19 -6.69 -4.59
C ARG A 107 12.45 -5.89 -4.19
N GLY A 108 12.45 -5.24 -3.04
CA GLY A 108 13.54 -4.35 -2.62
C GLY A 108 13.38 -2.89 -3.06
N SER A 109 12.43 -2.59 -3.94
CA SER A 109 12.26 -1.24 -4.48
C SER A 109 11.47 -0.33 -3.54
N LYS A 110 11.34 0.95 -3.91
CA LYS A 110 10.46 1.91 -3.22
C LYS A 110 8.97 1.49 -3.19
N ALA A 111 8.56 0.58 -4.06
CA ALA A 111 7.21 0.04 -4.09
C ALA A 111 7.04 -1.21 -3.21
N ASP A 112 8.14 -1.79 -2.69
CA ASP A 112 8.14 -2.94 -1.79
C ASP A 112 8.14 -2.50 -0.33
N PRO A 113 6.98 -2.55 0.36
CA PRO A 113 6.89 -2.10 1.75
C PRO A 113 7.59 -3.05 2.74
N GLY A 114 7.99 -4.25 2.31
CA GLY A 114 8.68 -5.25 3.13
C GLY A 114 10.21 -5.12 3.09
N ALA A 115 10.75 -4.34 2.16
CA ALA A 115 12.18 -4.05 2.06
C ALA A 115 12.55 -2.93 3.03
N GLY A 116 12.73 -3.30 4.30
CA GLY A 116 13.15 -2.36 5.34
C GLY A 116 14.48 -1.70 5.00
N SER A 117 14.44 -0.36 4.91
CA SER A 117 15.60 0.52 5.09
C SER A 117 16.44 0.04 6.28
N SER A 118 17.66 -0.40 5.99
CA SER A 118 18.68 -0.65 7.00
C SER A 118 19.10 0.68 7.64
N GLY A 119 18.70 0.88 8.89
CA GLY A 119 19.04 2.07 9.67
C GLY A 119 18.74 1.90 11.16
N GLY A 120 19.49 1.01 11.82
CA GLY A 120 19.89 1.03 13.23
C GLY A 120 18.93 1.55 14.32
N GLY A 121 18.38 0.60 15.09
CA GLY A 121 18.48 0.53 16.55
C GLY A 121 18.03 1.73 17.41
N GLY A 122 16.87 1.57 18.06
CA GLY A 122 16.50 2.33 19.26
C GLY A 122 15.00 2.26 19.51
N GLY A 123 14.59 1.53 20.56
CA GLY A 123 13.19 1.46 20.98
C GLY A 123 12.61 2.85 21.25
N GLY A 124 11.45 3.13 20.66
CA GLY A 124 10.71 4.37 20.85
C GLY A 124 9.94 4.73 19.58
N SER A 125 8.64 4.43 19.58
CA SER A 125 7.59 4.94 18.68
C SER A 125 8.09 5.48 17.33
N SER A 126 8.21 4.60 16.32
CA SER A 126 8.42 5.02 14.94
C SER A 126 7.23 5.86 14.47
N SER A 127 7.34 7.18 14.57
CA SER A 127 6.41 8.08 13.90
C SER A 127 6.60 7.89 12.39
N THR A 128 5.75 7.08 11.77
CA THR A 128 5.66 7.02 10.30
C THR A 128 5.47 8.44 9.81
N ALA A 129 6.28 8.87 8.84
CA ALA A 129 6.17 10.20 8.26
C ALA A 129 4.73 10.45 7.80
N CYS A 130 4.22 11.67 8.02
CA CYS A 130 2.88 12.02 7.60
C CYS A 130 2.74 11.99 6.07
N PRO A 131 1.51 11.82 5.53
CA PRO A 131 1.26 12.03 4.12
C PRO A 131 1.78 13.40 3.67
N SER A 132 2.31 13.47 2.45
CA SER A 132 2.94 14.69 1.93
C SER A 132 2.02 15.91 2.10
N GLY A 133 2.52 16.94 2.79
CA GLY A 133 1.79 18.20 3.00
C GLY A 133 0.67 18.13 4.05
N MET A 134 0.56 17.06 4.83
CA MET A 134 -0.47 16.89 5.86
C MET A 134 0.13 16.73 7.26
N SER A 135 -0.65 17.13 8.27
CA SER A 135 -0.35 16.85 9.67
C SER A 135 -0.99 15.53 10.09
N CYS A 136 -0.28 14.73 10.88
CA CYS A 136 -0.75 13.44 11.34
C CYS A 136 -0.19 13.13 12.73
N GLY A 137 -0.70 12.06 13.36
CA GLY A 137 -0.14 11.54 14.59
C GLY A 137 -0.99 10.44 15.19
N SER A 138 -0.80 10.22 16.49
CA SER A 138 -1.60 9.28 17.26
C SER A 138 -1.80 9.73 18.71
N TYR A 139 -2.90 9.34 19.32
CA TYR A 139 -3.15 9.48 20.75
C TYR A 139 -4.05 8.35 21.26
N SER A 140 -4.10 8.14 22.57
CA SER A 140 -4.94 7.11 23.17
C SER A 140 -6.36 7.62 23.38
N VAL A 141 -7.35 6.80 23.02
CA VAL A 141 -8.79 7.04 23.22
C VAL A 141 -9.35 5.87 24.02
N GLY A 142 -9.69 6.11 25.30
CA GLY A 142 -10.14 5.06 26.20
C GLY A 142 -11.34 4.28 25.65
N GLY A 143 -11.21 2.96 25.58
CA GLY A 143 -12.25 2.05 25.08
C GLY A 143 -12.33 1.89 23.56
N LEU A 144 -11.51 2.63 22.79
CA LEU A 144 -11.46 2.52 21.34
C LEU A 144 -11.03 1.12 20.88
N GLY A 145 -10.17 0.43 21.61
CA GLY A 145 -9.76 -0.94 21.32
C GLY A 145 -10.91 -1.93 21.35
N GLY A 146 -11.75 -1.85 22.39
CA GLY A 146 -12.99 -2.61 22.46
C GLY A 146 -13.94 -2.28 21.32
N ARG A 147 -14.03 -0.99 20.95
CA ARG A 147 -14.85 -0.54 19.81
C ARG A 147 -14.34 -1.06 18.46
N LYS A 148 -13.04 -1.00 18.19
CA LYS A 148 -12.42 -1.62 16.99
C LYS A 148 -12.77 -3.09 16.90
N GLY A 149 -12.72 -3.81 18.04
CA GLY A 149 -13.17 -5.20 18.14
C GLY A 149 -14.62 -5.40 17.70
N GLN A 150 -15.55 -4.56 18.16
CA GLN A 150 -16.96 -4.61 17.76
C GLN A 150 -17.15 -4.32 16.26
N VAL A 151 -16.47 -3.30 15.73
CA VAL A 151 -16.55 -2.91 14.30
C VAL A 151 -16.03 -4.05 13.41
N ARG A 152 -14.90 -4.67 13.77
CA ARG A 152 -14.37 -5.85 13.07
C ARG A 152 -15.30 -7.06 13.19
N ALA A 153 -15.91 -7.30 14.35
CA ALA A 153 -16.88 -8.38 14.54
C ALA A 153 -18.15 -8.19 13.69
N ALA A 154 -18.49 -6.94 13.33
CA ALA A 154 -19.55 -6.62 12.38
C ALA A 154 -19.15 -6.80 10.91
N GLY A 155 -17.93 -7.25 10.62
CA GLY A 155 -17.43 -7.55 9.27
C GLY A 155 -16.45 -6.52 8.70
N ALA A 156 -16.11 -5.47 9.46
CA ALA A 156 -15.23 -4.41 8.97
C ALA A 156 -13.78 -4.87 8.76
N THR A 157 -13.18 -4.42 7.67
CA THR A 157 -11.77 -4.57 7.32
C THR A 157 -10.90 -3.49 8.00
N SER A 158 -9.58 -3.56 7.86
CA SER A 158 -8.70 -2.47 8.33
C SER A 158 -8.88 -1.17 7.53
N LEU A 159 -9.32 -1.25 6.27
CA LEU A 159 -9.70 -0.07 5.48
C LEU A 159 -10.94 0.61 6.08
N ASP A 160 -11.95 -0.17 6.46
CA ASP A 160 -13.18 0.37 7.05
C ASP A 160 -12.88 1.01 8.41
N LEU A 161 -12.05 0.36 9.24
CA LEU A 161 -11.56 0.96 10.48
C LEU A 161 -10.83 2.27 10.21
N ALA A 162 -10.00 2.36 9.17
CA ALA A 162 -9.29 3.58 8.84
C ALA A 162 -10.23 4.73 8.43
N VAL A 163 -11.27 4.42 7.65
CA VAL A 163 -12.34 5.39 7.32
C VAL A 163 -13.03 5.86 8.60
N ALA A 164 -13.59 4.94 9.41
CA ALA A 164 -14.29 5.31 10.65
C ALA A 164 -13.39 6.08 11.64
N MET A 165 -12.11 5.72 11.71
CA MET A 165 -11.12 6.38 12.55
C MET A 165 -10.85 7.81 12.11
N LEU A 166 -10.88 8.09 10.81
CA LEU A 166 -10.73 9.45 10.29
C LEU A 166 -11.96 10.31 10.59
N GLU A 167 -13.16 9.72 10.54
CA GLU A 167 -14.44 10.45 10.71
C GLU A 167 -14.75 10.86 12.16
N THR A 168 -14.41 10.02 13.14
CA THR A 168 -14.68 10.29 14.57
C THR A 168 -13.60 9.73 15.48
N ASP A 169 -13.48 10.28 16.68
CA ASP A 169 -12.50 9.83 17.67
C ASP A 169 -12.83 8.45 18.25
N HIS A 170 -14.11 8.15 18.40
CA HIS A 170 -14.61 6.96 19.09
C HIS A 170 -15.25 5.92 18.14
N MET A 171 -15.22 6.11 16.82
CA MET A 171 -15.94 5.26 15.85
C MET A 171 -17.42 5.08 16.23
N ASP A 172 -18.06 6.16 16.63
CA ASP A 172 -19.46 6.20 17.08
C ASP A 172 -20.33 7.07 16.16
N THR A 173 -21.58 7.26 16.55
CA THR A 173 -22.52 8.14 15.83
C THR A 173 -23.01 9.28 16.72
N ALA A 174 -22.20 9.71 17.69
CA ALA A 174 -22.53 10.78 18.64
C ALA A 174 -22.18 12.18 18.11
N TYR A 175 -22.15 12.34 16.78
CA TYR A 175 -22.04 13.64 16.10
C TYR A 175 -23.45 14.24 15.86
N PRO A 176 -23.56 15.55 15.56
CA PRO A 176 -24.85 16.17 15.27
C PRO A 176 -25.62 15.40 14.19
N TYR A 177 -26.95 15.32 14.31
CA TYR A 177 -27.77 14.55 13.36
C TYR A 177 -27.49 14.95 11.91
N GLY A 178 -27.24 13.96 11.06
CA GLY A 178 -26.90 14.19 9.65
C GLY A 178 -25.57 14.93 9.44
N ASP A 179 -24.72 15.07 10.46
CA ASP A 179 -23.55 15.96 10.48
C ASP A 179 -23.91 17.42 10.16
N ASN A 180 -25.07 17.87 10.65
CA ASN A 180 -25.70 19.17 10.32
C ASN A 180 -26.02 19.36 8.82
N LYS A 181 -26.07 18.27 8.05
CA LYS A 181 -26.48 18.26 6.64
C LYS A 181 -27.87 17.61 6.50
N SER A 182 -28.49 17.82 5.35
CA SER A 182 -29.83 17.31 5.02
C SER A 182 -29.86 16.81 3.57
N GLY A 183 -30.91 16.08 3.22
CA GLY A 183 -31.06 15.51 1.88
C GLY A 183 -29.89 14.59 1.53
N ASP A 184 -29.41 14.69 0.31
CA ASP A 184 -28.37 13.81 -0.24
C ASP A 184 -27.00 13.96 0.46
N ALA A 185 -26.79 15.07 1.16
CA ALA A 185 -25.56 15.35 1.91
C ALA A 185 -25.60 14.85 3.37
N ALA A 186 -26.76 14.46 3.91
CA ALA A 186 -26.88 14.00 5.28
C ALA A 186 -26.01 12.77 5.55
N ASN A 187 -25.21 12.80 6.61
CA ASN A 187 -24.27 11.73 6.96
C ASN A 187 -24.82 10.80 8.05
N PHE A 188 -24.64 9.49 7.87
CA PHE A 188 -25.09 8.44 8.80
C PHE A 188 -24.02 7.38 9.05
N GLY A 189 -24.14 6.68 10.18
CA GLY A 189 -23.23 5.61 10.57
C GLY A 189 -21.87 6.13 11.07
N ILE A 190 -20.98 5.22 11.43
CA ILE A 190 -19.64 5.53 11.97
C ILE A 190 -18.70 6.02 10.86
N PHE A 191 -19.03 5.73 9.61
CA PHE A 191 -18.28 6.18 8.43
C PHE A 191 -18.79 7.51 7.88
N LYS A 192 -19.81 8.13 8.48
CA LYS A 192 -20.46 9.34 7.95
C LYS A 192 -20.87 9.20 6.47
N GLN A 193 -21.44 8.07 6.09
CA GLN A 193 -21.88 7.82 4.70
C GLN A 193 -22.98 8.82 4.32
N ASN A 194 -22.81 9.53 3.20
CA ASN A 194 -23.84 10.46 2.73
C ASN A 194 -25.04 9.74 2.11
N TRP A 195 -26.23 10.32 2.24
CA TRP A 195 -27.49 9.73 1.79
C TRP A 195 -27.51 9.41 0.30
N MET A 196 -26.90 10.25 -0.54
CA MET A 196 -26.82 10.02 -2.00
C MET A 196 -26.15 8.67 -2.31
N MET A 197 -25.01 8.40 -1.68
CA MET A 197 -24.32 7.12 -1.88
C MET A 197 -25.09 5.95 -1.27
N LEU A 198 -25.75 6.16 -0.13
CA LEU A 198 -26.54 5.12 0.52
C LEU A 198 -27.72 4.68 -0.36
N ARG A 199 -28.53 5.62 -0.87
CA ARG A 199 -29.72 5.31 -1.68
C ARG A 199 -29.41 4.79 -3.09
N ALA A 200 -28.19 5.00 -3.57
CA ALA A 200 -27.71 4.47 -4.85
C ALA A 200 -26.96 3.14 -4.71
N GLY A 201 -26.15 2.99 -3.66
CA GLY A 201 -25.20 1.88 -3.50
C GLY A 201 -25.57 0.83 -2.45
N CYS A 202 -26.51 1.08 -1.54
CA CYS A 202 -26.96 0.11 -0.54
C CYS A 202 -28.37 -0.42 -0.83
N ALA A 203 -28.53 -1.74 -0.89
CA ALA A 203 -29.80 -2.41 -1.18
C ALA A 203 -30.92 -2.02 -0.21
N GLN A 204 -30.60 -1.75 1.06
CA GLN A 204 -31.56 -1.31 2.08
C GLN A 204 -32.26 0.01 1.71
N PHE A 205 -31.59 0.87 0.94
CA PHE A 205 -32.07 2.21 0.59
C PHE A 205 -32.30 2.38 -0.92
N ALA A 206 -32.15 1.31 -1.70
CA ALA A 206 -32.26 1.36 -3.15
C ALA A 206 -33.63 1.90 -3.60
N GLY A 207 -33.61 2.87 -4.51
CA GLY A 207 -34.81 3.49 -5.07
C GLY A 207 -35.48 4.54 -4.19
N GLN A 208 -34.92 4.85 -3.01
CA GLN A 208 -35.42 5.94 -2.19
C GLN A 208 -35.01 7.31 -2.74
N SER A 209 -35.83 8.33 -2.47
CA SER A 209 -35.59 9.71 -2.88
C SER A 209 -34.70 10.47 -1.90
N GLU A 210 -34.20 11.63 -2.34
CA GLU A 210 -33.44 12.56 -1.49
C GLU A 210 -34.21 12.96 -0.21
N SER A 211 -35.51 13.23 -0.32
CA SER A 211 -36.35 13.65 0.81
C SER A 211 -36.52 12.57 1.89
N GLN A 212 -36.19 11.32 1.55
CA GLN A 212 -36.24 10.18 2.48
C GLN A 212 -34.95 10.02 3.31
N TYR A 213 -34.04 11.00 3.30
CA TYR A 213 -32.73 10.90 3.96
C TYR A 213 -32.80 10.49 5.43
N ASN A 214 -33.86 10.83 6.16
CA ASN A 214 -34.04 10.41 7.56
C ASN A 214 -34.01 8.88 7.75
N ASN A 215 -34.33 8.10 6.71
CA ASN A 215 -34.25 6.64 6.75
C ASN A 215 -32.81 6.14 6.93
N GLY A 216 -31.80 6.92 6.53
CA GLY A 216 -30.39 6.62 6.78
C GLY A 216 -30.03 6.55 8.27
N ALA A 217 -30.81 7.17 9.15
CA ALA A 217 -30.59 7.14 10.60
C ALA A 217 -30.67 5.72 11.20
N ALA A 218 -31.23 4.75 10.48
CA ALA A 218 -31.17 3.33 10.84
C ALA A 218 -29.74 2.83 11.05
N LEU A 219 -28.75 3.40 10.33
CA LEU A 219 -27.34 3.01 10.45
C LEU A 219 -26.70 3.48 11.75
N ASN A 220 -27.24 4.53 12.39
CA ASN A 220 -26.68 5.07 13.64
C ASN A 220 -26.82 4.11 14.82
N SER A 221 -27.77 3.18 14.77
CA SER A 221 -28.02 2.20 15.83
C SER A 221 -27.80 0.75 15.39
N ASN A 222 -27.42 0.51 14.14
CA ASN A 222 -27.20 -0.83 13.60
C ASN A 222 -25.85 -0.93 12.87
N LEU A 223 -24.81 -1.25 13.64
CA LEU A 223 -23.44 -1.35 13.14
C LEU A 223 -23.26 -2.38 12.02
N ALA A 224 -23.94 -3.52 12.09
CA ALA A 224 -23.85 -4.55 11.05
C ALA A 224 -24.45 -4.06 9.72
N GLN A 225 -25.57 -3.33 9.79
CA GLN A 225 -26.16 -2.71 8.59
C GLN A 225 -25.27 -1.58 8.05
N ASP A 226 -24.64 -0.79 8.93
CA ASP A 226 -23.74 0.30 8.53
C ASP A 226 -22.53 -0.23 7.73
N VAL A 227 -21.83 -1.23 8.28
CA VAL A 227 -20.71 -1.92 7.61
C VAL A 227 -21.17 -2.57 6.29
N ASN A 228 -22.32 -3.25 6.30
CA ASN A 228 -22.84 -3.88 5.09
C ASN A 228 -23.20 -2.86 4.00
N CYS A 229 -23.79 -1.71 4.36
CA CYS A 229 -24.06 -0.63 3.40
C CYS A 229 -22.77 -0.01 2.86
N LEU A 230 -21.73 0.12 3.70
CA LEU A 230 -20.42 0.59 3.27
C LEU A 230 -19.85 -0.32 2.18
N HIS A 231 -19.82 -1.63 2.41
CA HIS A 231 -19.29 -2.60 1.45
C HIS A 231 -20.09 -2.64 0.15
N GLN A 232 -21.42 -2.59 0.22
CA GLN A 232 -22.26 -2.53 -0.98
C GLN A 232 -22.00 -1.26 -1.78
N SER A 233 -21.87 -0.11 -1.11
CA SER A 233 -21.55 1.17 -1.75
C SER A 233 -20.16 1.14 -2.40
N GLN A 234 -19.13 0.65 -1.69
CA GLN A 234 -17.79 0.48 -2.24
C GLN A 234 -17.78 -0.45 -3.47
N ASN A 235 -18.54 -1.55 -3.44
CA ASN A 235 -18.66 -2.48 -4.56
C ASN A 235 -19.43 -1.86 -5.74
N HIS A 236 -20.49 -1.08 -5.47
CA HIS A 236 -21.29 -0.42 -6.50
C HIS A 236 -20.47 0.59 -7.31
N TYR A 237 -19.67 1.42 -6.64
CA TYR A 237 -18.89 2.48 -7.30
C TYR A 237 -17.48 2.03 -7.72
N GLY A 238 -16.92 1.03 -7.06
CA GLY A 238 -15.47 0.76 -7.04
C GLY A 238 -14.74 1.77 -6.15
N LEU A 239 -13.68 1.34 -5.45
CA LEU A 239 -13.05 2.13 -4.37
C LEU A 239 -12.62 3.56 -4.77
N ASN A 240 -12.02 3.75 -5.95
CA ASN A 240 -11.57 5.07 -6.40
C ASN A 240 -12.74 6.06 -6.53
N THR A 241 -13.82 5.63 -7.18
CA THR A 241 -15.05 6.43 -7.35
C THR A 241 -15.80 6.56 -6.04
N TRP A 242 -15.79 5.51 -5.20
CA TRP A 242 -16.40 5.53 -3.88
C TRP A 242 -15.76 6.63 -3.01
N PHE A 243 -14.43 6.72 -2.95
CA PHE A 243 -13.75 7.79 -2.22
C PHE A 243 -14.18 9.19 -2.68
N ALA A 244 -14.36 9.37 -3.98
CA ALA A 244 -14.79 10.65 -4.53
C ALA A 244 -16.22 11.01 -4.11
N GLY A 245 -17.16 10.07 -4.26
CA GLY A 245 -18.54 10.25 -3.83
C GLY A 245 -18.67 10.37 -2.32
N HIS A 246 -17.84 9.66 -1.56
CA HIS A 246 -17.88 9.64 -0.11
C HIS A 246 -17.43 10.99 0.43
N ARG A 247 -16.33 11.48 -0.12
CA ARG A 247 -15.76 12.78 0.25
C ARG A 247 -16.65 13.94 -0.16
N ASN A 248 -17.10 14.00 -1.42
CA ASN A 248 -17.73 15.21 -1.97
C ASN A 248 -19.03 14.95 -2.76
N GLY A 249 -19.76 13.89 -2.42
CA GLY A 249 -21.07 13.59 -2.96
C GLY A 249 -21.10 13.56 -4.50
N SER A 250 -22.18 14.11 -5.07
CA SER A 250 -22.39 14.14 -6.53
C SER A 250 -21.28 14.91 -7.26
N SER A 251 -20.80 16.01 -6.68
CA SER A 251 -19.69 16.80 -7.23
C SER A 251 -18.39 16.01 -7.29
N GLY A 252 -18.13 15.19 -6.27
CA GLY A 252 -16.99 14.27 -6.26
C GLY A 252 -17.11 13.18 -7.31
N LEU A 253 -18.30 12.59 -7.48
CA LEU A 253 -18.54 11.61 -8.55
C LEU A 253 -18.33 12.21 -9.96
N ALA A 254 -18.73 13.47 -10.15
CA ALA A 254 -18.52 14.19 -11.41
C ALA A 254 -17.04 14.56 -11.66
N ASN A 255 -16.27 14.80 -10.59
CA ASN A 255 -14.86 15.16 -10.66
C ASN A 255 -14.03 14.40 -9.60
N PRO A 256 -13.67 13.13 -9.85
CA PRO A 256 -13.10 12.25 -8.82
C PRO A 256 -11.61 12.46 -8.53
N ASN A 257 -10.93 13.31 -9.31
CA ASN A 257 -9.48 13.47 -9.29
C ASN A 257 -9.04 14.84 -8.72
N THR A 258 -9.83 15.42 -7.81
CA THR A 258 -9.44 16.66 -7.12
C THR A 258 -8.35 16.41 -6.08
N ALA A 259 -7.58 17.45 -5.76
CA ALA A 259 -6.58 17.38 -4.71
C ALA A 259 -7.20 17.06 -3.33
N ASP A 260 -8.41 17.55 -3.05
CA ASP A 260 -9.12 17.25 -1.81
C ASP A 260 -9.46 15.75 -1.67
N ILE A 261 -9.99 15.13 -2.74
CA ILE A 261 -10.30 13.69 -2.77
C ILE A 261 -9.02 12.86 -2.65
N ALA A 262 -7.95 13.27 -3.35
CA ALA A 262 -6.65 12.61 -3.25
C ALA A 262 -6.09 12.69 -1.82
N ASN A 263 -6.22 13.85 -1.16
CA ASN A 263 -5.74 14.05 0.19
C ASN A 263 -6.53 13.21 1.21
N TYR A 264 -7.86 13.18 1.10
CA TYR A 264 -8.71 12.32 1.93
C TYR A 264 -8.35 10.84 1.75
N ARG A 265 -8.18 10.38 0.50
CA ARG A 265 -7.77 9.01 0.20
C ARG A 265 -6.39 8.68 0.80
N ALA A 266 -5.41 9.57 0.64
CA ALA A 266 -4.08 9.38 1.21
C ALA A 266 -4.09 9.33 2.74
N ALA A 267 -4.92 10.16 3.39
CA ALA A 267 -5.12 10.13 4.83
C ALA A 267 -5.66 8.77 5.32
N VAL A 268 -6.71 8.25 4.67
CA VAL A 268 -7.28 6.94 5.00
C VAL A 268 -6.26 5.82 4.82
N TYR A 269 -5.52 5.79 3.70
CA TYR A 269 -4.51 4.75 3.49
C TYR A 269 -3.31 4.86 4.44
N TRP A 270 -2.95 6.06 4.88
CA TRP A 270 -1.93 6.23 5.91
C TRP A 270 -2.38 5.67 7.25
N ILE A 271 -3.62 5.95 7.68
CA ILE A 271 -4.21 5.37 8.90
C ILE A 271 -4.26 3.84 8.78
N LYS A 272 -4.72 3.32 7.64
CA LYS A 272 -4.73 1.88 7.37
C LYS A 272 -3.34 1.27 7.50
N ALA A 273 -2.31 1.92 6.96
CA ALA A 273 -0.93 1.45 7.09
C ALA A 273 -0.49 1.38 8.56
N GLN A 274 -0.90 2.33 9.42
CA GLN A 274 -0.60 2.25 10.85
C GLN A 274 -1.33 1.08 11.53
N LEU A 275 -2.59 0.86 11.17
CA LEU A 275 -3.40 -0.26 11.67
C LEU A 275 -2.81 -1.63 11.25
N ASP A 276 -2.29 -1.73 10.03
CA ASP A 276 -1.73 -2.97 9.49
C ASP A 276 -0.26 -3.21 9.91
N ALA A 277 0.48 -2.16 10.29
CA ALA A 277 1.89 -2.27 10.69
C ALA A 277 2.08 -3.06 11.99
N ASP A 278 1.09 -3.07 12.87
CA ASP A 278 1.09 -3.89 14.09
C ASP A 278 -0.34 -4.35 14.40
N SER A 279 -0.54 -5.68 14.45
CA SER A 279 -1.84 -6.29 14.78
C SER A 279 -2.43 -5.80 16.11
N ALA A 280 -1.61 -5.33 17.07
CA ALA A 280 -2.09 -4.71 18.30
C ALA A 280 -2.93 -3.46 18.03
N ASN A 281 -2.66 -2.71 16.95
CA ASN A 281 -3.40 -1.52 16.56
C ASN A 281 -4.84 -1.79 16.16
N LEU A 282 -5.19 -3.04 15.85
CA LEU A 282 -6.56 -3.48 15.55
C LEU A 282 -7.41 -3.73 16.81
N GLY A 283 -6.82 -3.63 18.01
CA GLY A 283 -7.50 -3.90 19.28
C GLY A 283 -7.06 -3.04 20.46
N ASN A 284 -6.04 -2.19 20.31
CA ASN A 284 -5.63 -1.22 21.31
C ASN A 284 -6.42 0.10 21.21
N ASP A 285 -6.25 0.95 22.21
CA ASP A 285 -6.91 2.25 22.33
C ASP A 285 -6.25 3.37 21.49
N THR A 286 -5.22 3.07 20.70
CA THR A 286 -4.53 4.07 19.88
C THR A 286 -5.38 4.50 18.70
N ARG A 287 -5.71 5.79 18.63
CA ARG A 287 -6.23 6.44 17.43
C ARG A 287 -5.07 7.01 16.62
N PHE A 288 -5.04 6.69 15.33
CA PHE A 288 -4.20 7.38 14.34
C PHE A 288 -5.04 8.43 13.62
N TRP A 289 -4.47 9.59 13.34
CA TRP A 289 -5.20 10.69 12.73
C TRP A 289 -4.36 11.39 11.67
N VAL A 290 -5.06 11.98 10.70
CA VAL A 290 -4.51 12.91 9.72
C VAL A 290 -5.45 14.10 9.65
N GLN A 291 -4.92 15.31 9.65
CA GLN A 291 -5.73 16.52 9.52
C GLN A 291 -6.23 16.63 8.08
N VAL A 292 -7.51 16.35 7.89
CA VAL A 292 -8.23 16.62 6.64
C VAL A 292 -9.32 17.66 6.95
N PRO A 293 -9.33 18.84 6.29
CA PRO A 293 -10.36 19.84 6.51
C PRO A 293 -11.77 19.28 6.28
N ALA A 294 -12.75 19.68 7.10
CA ALA A 294 -14.15 19.35 6.84
C ALA A 294 -14.67 20.10 5.60
N ILE A 295 -15.63 19.51 4.90
CA ILE A 295 -16.38 20.13 3.78
C ILE A 295 -17.89 19.99 3.98
#